data_AF-A0A8E0MC91-F1
#
_entry.id   AF-A0A8E0MC91-F1
#
_cell.length_a   1.000
_cell.length_b   1.000
_cell.length_c   1.000
_cell.angle_alpha   90.00
_cell.angle_beta   90.00
_cell.angle_gamma   90.00
#
_symmetry.space_group_name_H-M   'P 1'
#
loop_
_entity.id
_entity.type
_entity.pdbx_description
1 polymer ?
#
loop_
_entity_poly.entity_id
_entity_poly.type
_entity_poly.pdbx_seq_one_letter_code
_entity_poly.pdbx_strand_id
1 'polypeptide(L)'
;MANQEQVYENVDLQVIKLLFNSDNGDYKVYAVRILNPNPALKMTLTQEATITGDMGYYNRRAIITADLVYDDAGSLRYNKPSYKLARLHFGLPKEPRRQWQLIDTLLVHQPTVRRRLHEHFADDTPILTIFSTDQVKPDSVPGIGPATIKKIATAIRGKLEIAVLANHWGKA
;
A
#
# COMPACT_ATOMS: atom_id res chain seq x y z
N MET A 1 17.34 -25.03 19.94
CA MET A 1 17.30 -23.55 19.84
C MET A 1 16.14 -23.23 18.92
N ALA A 2 15.09 -22.58 19.41
CA ALA A 2 13.96 -22.21 18.56
C ALA A 2 14.46 -21.17 17.55
N ASN A 3 14.37 -21.48 16.25
CA ASN A 3 14.58 -20.50 15.20
C ASN A 3 13.57 -19.39 15.45
N GLN A 4 14.04 -18.20 15.86
CA GLN A 4 13.18 -17.03 15.84
C GLN A 4 12.80 -16.81 14.37
N GLU A 5 11.53 -17.00 14.04
CA GLU A 5 11.02 -16.70 12.71
C GLU A 5 11.34 -15.25 12.39
N GLN A 6 12.11 -15.03 11.31
CA GLN A 6 12.52 -13.70 10.92
C GLN A 6 11.30 -12.86 10.53
N VAL A 7 11.07 -11.78 11.26
CA VAL A 7 10.07 -10.77 10.92
C VAL A 7 10.68 -9.78 9.96
N TYR A 8 10.04 -9.60 8.81
CA TYR A 8 10.39 -8.58 7.82
C TYR A 8 9.51 -7.36 8.05
N GLU A 9 10.12 -6.26 8.47
CA GLU A 9 9.37 -5.08 8.88
C GLU A 9 9.10 -4.11 7.72
N ASN A 10 7.99 -3.38 7.79
CA ASN A 10 7.65 -2.25 6.92
C ASN A 10 7.72 -2.56 5.40
N VAL A 11 7.28 -3.76 5.02
CA VAL A 11 7.26 -4.22 3.63
C VAL A 11 6.09 -3.58 2.90
N ASP A 12 6.37 -2.90 1.79
CA ASP A 12 5.32 -2.36 0.92
C ASP A 12 4.83 -3.39 -0.09
N LEU A 13 3.52 -3.48 -0.20
CA LEU A 13 2.82 -4.53 -0.89
C LEU A 13 1.68 -3.91 -1.69
N GLN A 14 1.54 -4.30 -2.96
CA GLN A 14 0.38 -3.98 -3.76
C GLN A 14 -0.52 -5.20 -3.90
N VAL A 15 -1.79 -5.07 -3.53
CA VAL A 15 -2.80 -6.12 -3.70
C VAL A 15 -3.06 -6.35 -5.18
N ILE A 16 -2.78 -7.56 -5.66
CA ILE A 16 -3.06 -7.98 -7.04
C ILE A 16 -4.47 -8.57 -7.13
N LYS A 17 -4.80 -9.49 -6.21
CA LYS A 17 -6.07 -10.23 -6.20
C LYS A 17 -6.34 -10.87 -4.83
N LEU A 18 -7.61 -10.92 -4.43
CA LEU A 18 -8.09 -11.78 -3.35
C LEU A 18 -8.17 -13.24 -3.85
N LEU A 19 -7.40 -14.14 -3.25
CA LEU A 19 -7.34 -15.55 -3.63
C LEU A 19 -8.31 -16.41 -2.82
N PHE A 20 -8.49 -16.07 -1.55
CA PHE A 20 -9.36 -16.81 -0.64
C PHE A 20 -9.91 -15.86 0.43
N ASN A 21 -11.16 -16.06 0.80
CA ASN A 21 -11.84 -15.41 1.91
C ASN A 21 -12.65 -16.47 2.63
N SER A 22 -12.43 -16.66 3.93
CA SER A 22 -13.24 -17.59 4.71
C SER A 22 -14.65 -17.04 4.91
N ASP A 23 -15.64 -17.93 5.08
CA ASP A 23 -17.05 -17.55 5.24
C ASP A 23 -17.31 -16.77 6.54
N ASN A 24 -16.45 -16.96 7.55
CA ASN A 24 -16.43 -16.20 8.81
C ASN A 24 -15.65 -14.87 8.72
N GLY A 25 -15.01 -14.56 7.58
CA GLY A 25 -14.45 -13.23 7.26
C GLY A 25 -13.05 -12.92 7.83
N ASP A 26 -12.61 -13.65 8.85
CA ASP A 26 -11.36 -13.36 9.58
C ASP A 26 -10.09 -13.84 8.88
N TYR A 27 -10.19 -14.82 7.96
CA TYR A 27 -9.02 -15.35 7.26
C TYR A 27 -9.08 -15.08 5.77
N LYS A 28 -8.12 -14.27 5.29
CA LYS A 28 -7.97 -13.95 3.87
C LYS A 28 -6.60 -14.30 3.35
N VAL A 29 -6.57 -14.58 2.05
CA VAL A 29 -5.32 -14.80 1.32
C VAL A 29 -5.31 -13.88 0.12
N TYR A 30 -4.29 -13.04 0.05
CA TYR A 30 -4.08 -12.11 -1.06
C TYR A 30 -2.85 -12.51 -1.87
N ALA A 31 -2.97 -12.41 -3.19
CA ALA A 31 -1.80 -12.28 -4.06
C ALA A 31 -1.34 -10.82 -4.01
N VAL A 32 -0.07 -10.61 -3.74
CA VAL A 32 0.54 -9.29 -3.65
C VAL A 32 1.79 -9.17 -4.49
N ARG A 33 2.12 -7.96 -4.89
CA ARG A 33 3.42 -7.59 -5.45
C ARG A 33 4.22 -6.84 -4.39
N ILE A 34 5.45 -7.28 -4.12
CA ILE A 34 6.37 -6.54 -3.27
C ILE A 34 6.87 -5.31 -4.06
N LEU A 35 6.76 -4.12 -3.47
CA LEU A 35 7.14 -2.87 -4.16
C LEU A 35 8.59 -2.44 -3.89
N ASN A 36 9.25 -3.07 -2.91
CA ASN A 36 10.65 -2.78 -2.58
C ASN A 36 11.58 -3.27 -3.72
N PRO A 37 12.46 -2.41 -4.28
CA PRO A 37 13.37 -2.79 -5.36
C PRO A 37 14.52 -3.71 -4.92
N ASN A 38 14.84 -3.80 -3.62
CA ASN A 38 15.92 -4.65 -3.11
C ASN A 38 15.48 -5.42 -1.84
N PRO A 39 14.50 -6.31 -1.98
CA PRO A 39 13.88 -6.94 -0.83
C PRO A 39 14.75 -8.07 -0.28
N ALA A 40 14.96 -8.09 1.03
CA ALA A 40 15.54 -9.24 1.75
C ALA A 40 14.57 -10.45 1.84
N LEU A 41 13.57 -10.51 0.96
CA LEU A 41 12.45 -11.45 0.99
C LEU A 41 12.59 -12.47 -0.15
N LYS A 42 12.15 -13.70 0.08
CA LYS A 42 11.95 -14.69 -1.01
C LYS A 42 10.75 -14.27 -1.87
N MET A 43 10.90 -14.33 -3.19
CA MET A 43 9.84 -13.97 -4.15
C MET A 43 9.98 -14.67 -5.50
N THR A 44 8.92 -14.62 -6.30
CA THR A 44 8.97 -14.99 -7.71
C THR A 44 9.76 -13.96 -8.53
N LEU A 45 10.10 -14.31 -9.77
CA LEU A 45 10.71 -13.39 -10.73
C LEU A 45 9.87 -12.13 -10.99
N THR A 46 8.55 -12.22 -10.81
CA THR A 46 7.60 -11.11 -10.94
C THR A 46 7.44 -10.27 -9.67
N GLN A 47 8.25 -10.54 -8.64
CA GLN A 47 8.17 -9.94 -7.30
C GLN A 47 6.82 -10.20 -6.63
N GLU A 48 6.22 -11.36 -6.90
CA GLU A 48 4.91 -11.74 -6.37
C GLU A 48 5.05 -12.71 -5.21
N ALA A 49 4.14 -12.57 -4.25
CA ALA A 49 4.03 -13.42 -3.09
C ALA A 49 2.55 -13.59 -2.71
N THR A 50 2.28 -14.53 -1.81
CA THR A 50 0.99 -14.62 -1.13
C THR A 50 1.09 -14.20 0.32
N ILE A 51 0.07 -13.49 0.79
CA ILE A 51 -0.03 -13.10 2.20
C ILE A 51 -1.29 -13.72 2.78
N THR A 52 -1.14 -14.33 3.95
CA THR A 52 -2.19 -14.95 4.75
C THR A 52 -2.34 -14.21 6.08
N GLY A 53 -3.56 -14.12 6.60
CA GLY A 53 -3.82 -13.58 7.93
C GLY A 53 -5.11 -12.76 8.02
N ASP A 54 -5.30 -12.14 9.18
CA ASP A 54 -6.39 -11.19 9.40
C ASP A 54 -6.08 -9.88 8.65
N MET A 55 -6.52 -9.88 7.40
CA MET A 55 -6.40 -8.74 6.51
C MET A 55 -7.75 -8.07 6.37
N GLY A 56 -7.77 -6.76 6.60
CA GLY A 56 -8.89 -5.89 6.23
C GLY A 56 -9.29 -6.07 4.76
N TYR A 57 -10.49 -5.64 4.40
CA TYR A 57 -10.95 -5.73 3.01
C TYR A 57 -10.18 -4.73 2.13
N TYR A 58 -9.22 -5.23 1.36
CA TYR A 58 -8.45 -4.43 0.40
C TYR A 58 -8.87 -4.72 -1.04
N ASN A 59 -9.05 -3.64 -1.81
CA ASN A 59 -9.33 -3.71 -3.23
C ASN A 59 -8.06 -3.97 -4.04
N ARG A 60 -8.24 -4.44 -5.29
CA ARG A 60 -7.15 -4.55 -6.27
C ARG A 60 -6.42 -3.21 -6.40
N ARG A 61 -5.09 -3.28 -6.49
CA ARG A 61 -4.11 -2.19 -6.49
C ARG A 61 -3.92 -1.46 -5.15
N ALA A 62 -4.66 -1.78 -4.10
CA ALA A 62 -4.39 -1.18 -2.79
C ALA A 62 -2.93 -1.42 -2.39
N ILE A 63 -2.26 -0.35 -1.98
CA ILE A 63 -0.91 -0.41 -1.43
C ILE A 63 -1.04 -0.44 0.09
N ILE A 64 -0.40 -1.42 0.72
CA ILE A 64 -0.35 -1.61 2.17
C ILE A 64 1.10 -1.75 2.59
N THR A 65 1.40 -1.32 3.81
CA THR A 65 2.68 -1.57 4.46
C THR A 65 2.44 -2.54 5.62
N ALA A 66 3.24 -3.60 5.72
CA ALA A 66 3.04 -4.65 6.70
C ALA A 66 4.35 -5.25 7.20
N ASP A 67 4.31 -5.80 8.40
CA ASP A 67 5.32 -6.71 8.90
C ASP A 67 4.92 -8.15 8.52
N LEU A 68 5.87 -8.90 7.98
CA LEU A 68 5.65 -10.22 7.40
C LEU A 68 6.54 -11.27 8.07
N VAL A 69 6.00 -12.46 8.23
CA VAL A 69 6.76 -13.64 8.66
C VAL A 69 6.69 -14.68 7.55
N TYR A 70 7.83 -15.23 7.13
CA TYR A 70 7.84 -16.24 6.07
C TYR A 70 7.09 -17.50 6.51
N ASP A 71 6.21 -18.00 5.64
CA ASP A 71 5.37 -19.17 5.90
C ASP A 71 5.78 -20.32 4.99
N ASP A 72 6.57 -21.25 5.51
CA ASP A 72 7.00 -22.44 4.78
C ASP A 72 5.80 -23.31 4.34
N ALA A 73 4.82 -23.51 5.24
CA ALA A 73 3.65 -24.33 4.95
C ALA A 73 2.75 -23.68 3.90
N GLY A 74 2.52 -22.36 4.01
CA GLY A 74 1.84 -21.59 2.98
C GLY A 74 2.57 -21.64 1.65
N SER A 75 3.91 -21.55 1.68
CA SER A 75 4.72 -21.53 0.46
C SER A 75 4.63 -22.84 -0.31
N LEU A 76 4.64 -23.97 0.41
CA LEU A 76 4.39 -25.30 -0.16
C LEU A 76 2.96 -25.41 -0.71
N ARG A 77 1.96 -24.97 0.05
CA ARG A 77 0.54 -25.06 -0.33
C ARG A 77 0.23 -24.29 -1.62
N TYR A 78 0.79 -23.10 -1.78
CA TYR A 78 0.51 -22.22 -2.92
C TYR A 78 1.55 -22.31 -4.04
N ASN A 79 2.57 -23.15 -3.87
CA ASN A 79 3.71 -23.30 -4.77
C ASN A 79 4.35 -21.95 -5.16
N LYS A 80 4.48 -21.05 -4.19
CA LYS A 80 5.07 -19.72 -4.31
C LYS A 80 5.38 -19.13 -2.93
N PRO A 81 6.34 -18.19 -2.81
CA PRO A 81 6.66 -17.56 -1.53
C PRO A 81 5.42 -17.01 -0.84
N SER A 82 5.20 -17.44 0.39
CA SER A 82 4.07 -17.04 1.23
C SER A 82 4.55 -16.46 2.53
N TYR A 83 3.78 -15.51 3.03
CA TYR A 83 4.03 -14.82 4.29
C TYR A 83 2.77 -14.74 5.12
N LYS A 84 2.90 -14.92 6.43
CA LYS A 84 1.88 -14.56 7.40
C LYS A 84 2.00 -13.07 7.71
N LEU A 85 0.86 -12.41 7.79
CA LEU A 85 0.77 -11.05 8.28
C LEU A 85 1.04 -11.02 9.78
N ALA A 86 2.12 -10.36 10.19
CA ALA A 86 2.43 -10.12 11.60
C ALA A 86 1.80 -8.82 12.10
N ARG A 87 1.86 -7.76 11.29
CA ARG A 87 1.28 -6.45 11.64
C ARG A 87 0.92 -5.66 10.39
N LEU A 88 -0.24 -5.00 10.41
CA LEU A 88 -0.58 -3.98 9.42
C LEU A 88 -0.16 -2.59 9.93
N HIS A 89 0.54 -1.84 9.09
CA HIS A 89 0.86 -0.45 9.34
C HIS A 89 -0.19 0.43 8.68
N PHE A 90 -1.18 0.84 9.47
CA PHE A 90 -2.19 1.78 9.03
C PHE A 90 -1.60 3.21 9.11
N GLY A 91 -1.17 3.72 7.96
CA GLY A 91 -0.62 5.06 7.80
C GLY A 91 -0.43 5.44 6.33
N LEU A 92 -0.36 6.74 6.02
CA LEU A 92 0.19 7.14 4.72
C LEU A 92 1.70 6.88 4.70
N PRO A 93 2.26 6.49 3.55
CA PRO A 93 3.69 6.32 3.42
C PRO A 93 4.43 7.63 3.75
N LYS A 94 5.50 7.53 4.54
CA LYS A 94 6.34 8.69 4.90
C LYS A 94 7.38 9.00 3.84
N GLU A 95 7.92 7.97 3.19
CA GLU A 95 8.94 8.11 2.14
C GLU A 95 8.34 8.66 0.84
N PRO A 96 8.91 9.72 0.24
CA PRO A 96 8.38 10.34 -0.97
C PRO A 96 8.09 9.39 -2.13
N ARG A 97 8.99 8.43 -2.40
CA ARG A 97 8.79 7.44 -3.46
C ARG A 97 7.54 6.59 -3.24
N ARG A 98 7.29 6.17 -2.01
CA ARG A 98 6.10 5.39 -1.63
C ARG A 98 4.83 6.25 -1.70
N GLN A 99 4.95 7.55 -1.43
CA GLN A 99 3.86 8.51 -1.61
C GLN A 99 3.42 8.61 -3.08
N TRP A 100 4.36 8.70 -4.01
CA TRP A 100 4.06 8.71 -5.44
C TRP A 100 3.41 7.42 -5.94
N GLN A 101 3.87 6.26 -5.46
CA GLN A 101 3.22 4.98 -5.80
C GLN A 101 1.74 4.92 -5.38
N LEU A 102 1.40 5.52 -4.23
CA LEU A 102 0.02 5.65 -3.79
C LEU A 102 -0.79 6.59 -4.70
N ILE A 103 -0.22 7.73 -5.08
CA ILE A 103 -0.85 8.67 -6.02
C ILE A 103 -1.09 8.01 -7.38
N ASP A 104 -0.11 7.28 -7.91
CA ASP A 104 -0.21 6.58 -9.19
C ASP A 104 -1.31 5.54 -9.20
N THR A 105 -1.47 4.84 -8.07
CA THR A 105 -2.54 3.88 -7.86
C THR A 105 -3.90 4.56 -7.84
N LEU A 106 -4.03 5.67 -7.11
CA LEU A 106 -5.27 6.45 -7.03
C LEU A 106 -5.68 7.03 -8.38
N LEU A 107 -4.70 7.49 -9.15
CA LEU A 107 -4.89 8.17 -10.43
C LEU A 107 -4.73 7.26 -11.64
N VAL A 108 -4.76 5.94 -11.44
CA VAL A 108 -4.58 4.97 -12.53
C VAL A 108 -5.61 5.12 -13.65
N HIS A 109 -6.81 5.63 -13.34
CA HIS A 109 -7.87 5.94 -14.30
C HIS A 109 -7.84 7.39 -14.82
N GLN A 110 -6.86 8.20 -14.39
CA GLN A 110 -6.70 9.60 -14.77
C GLN A 110 -5.25 9.86 -15.25
N PRO A 111 -4.81 9.23 -16.36
CA PRO A 111 -3.41 9.25 -16.80
C PRO A 111 -2.88 10.67 -17.10
N THR A 112 -3.73 11.55 -17.65
CA THR A 112 -3.37 12.94 -17.93
C THR A 112 -3.09 13.75 -16.66
N VAL A 113 -3.88 13.52 -15.61
CA VAL A 113 -3.71 14.17 -14.31
C VAL A 113 -2.43 13.67 -13.66
N ARG A 114 -2.21 12.35 -13.67
CA ARG A 114 -0.98 11.71 -13.19
C ARG A 114 0.26 12.29 -13.86
N ARG A 115 0.28 12.36 -15.20
CA ARG A 115 1.40 12.93 -15.98
C ARG A 115 1.68 14.38 -15.57
N ARG A 116 0.65 15.22 -15.47
CA ARG A 116 0.81 16.64 -15.10
C ARG A 116 1.37 16.83 -13.69
N LEU A 117 1.05 15.92 -12.76
CA LEU A 117 1.63 15.95 -11.42
C LEU A 117 3.13 15.63 -11.43
N HIS A 118 3.56 14.60 -12.17
CA HIS A 118 4.99 14.26 -12.31
C HIS A 118 5.78 15.30 -13.12
N GLU A 119 5.13 16.03 -14.04
CA GLU A 119 5.78 17.14 -14.76
C GLU A 119 5.98 18.37 -13.86
N HIS A 120 5.14 18.54 -12.84
CA HIS A 120 5.16 19.72 -11.98
C HIS A 120 5.96 19.51 -10.68
N PHE A 121 5.91 18.31 -10.10
CA PHE A 121 6.59 17.98 -8.85
C PHE A 121 7.67 16.92 -9.10
N ALA A 122 8.79 17.01 -8.39
CA ALA A 122 9.83 15.99 -8.45
C ALA A 122 9.39 14.69 -7.73
N ASP A 123 9.89 13.55 -8.19
CA ASP A 123 9.54 12.22 -7.66
C ASP A 123 10.01 11.98 -6.20
N ASP A 124 10.89 12.83 -5.67
CA ASP A 124 11.32 12.84 -4.26
C ASP A 124 10.56 13.85 -3.40
N THR A 125 9.57 14.55 -3.98
CA THR A 125 8.72 15.49 -3.26
C THR A 125 7.78 14.74 -2.31
N PRO A 126 7.63 15.18 -1.03
CA PRO A 126 6.66 14.62 -0.10
C PRO A 126 5.21 15.05 -0.48
N ILE A 127 4.72 14.50 -1.58
CA ILE A 127 3.47 14.88 -2.26
C ILE A 127 2.24 14.74 -1.36
N LEU A 128 2.19 13.78 -0.44
CA LEU A 128 1.08 13.64 0.50
C LEU A 128 1.07 14.75 1.55
N THR A 129 2.22 15.30 1.94
CA THR A 129 2.26 16.47 2.84
C THR A 129 1.66 17.69 2.15
N ILE A 130 2.00 17.86 0.87
CA ILE A 130 1.45 18.92 0.03
C ILE A 130 -0.08 18.79 -0.03
N PHE A 131 -0.61 17.62 -0.40
CA PHE A 131 -2.07 17.38 -0.50
C PHE A 131 -2.84 17.23 0.81
N SER A 132 -2.18 16.85 1.92
CA SER A 132 -2.85 16.64 3.21
C SER A 132 -3.08 17.95 3.95
N THR A 133 -2.11 18.85 3.92
CA THR A 133 -2.28 20.20 4.45
C THR A 133 -3.16 21.01 3.49
N ASP A 134 -3.96 21.97 3.95
CA ASP A 134 -4.73 22.88 3.07
C ASP A 134 -3.81 23.81 2.22
N GLN A 135 -2.55 23.42 2.02
CA GLN A 135 -1.53 24.17 1.30
C GLN A 135 -1.64 24.02 -0.23
N VAL A 136 -2.32 22.98 -0.75
CA VAL A 136 -2.53 22.90 -2.21
C VAL A 136 -3.53 23.95 -2.64
N LYS A 137 -3.02 25.01 -3.23
CA LYS A 137 -3.88 26.00 -3.89
C LYS A 137 -4.56 25.33 -5.09
N PRO A 138 -5.86 25.57 -5.32
CA PRO A 138 -6.59 24.90 -6.39
C PRO A 138 -6.02 25.17 -7.81
N ASP A 139 -5.29 26.28 -7.99
CA ASP A 139 -4.65 26.66 -9.26
C ASP A 139 -3.15 26.33 -9.31
N SER A 140 -2.64 25.53 -8.37
CA SER A 140 -1.19 25.30 -8.20
C SER A 140 -0.56 24.46 -9.31
N VAL A 141 -1.32 23.60 -10.00
CA VAL A 141 -0.77 22.69 -11.02
C VAL A 141 -1.31 23.04 -12.40
N PRO A 142 -0.46 23.52 -13.32
CA PRO A 142 -0.88 23.90 -14.67
C PRO A 142 -1.65 22.77 -15.39
N GLY A 143 -2.85 23.10 -15.86
CA GLY A 143 -3.73 22.18 -16.57
C GLY A 143 -4.51 21.20 -15.68
N ILE A 144 -4.39 21.23 -14.36
CA ILE A 144 -5.31 20.49 -13.47
C ILE A 144 -6.25 21.50 -12.82
N GLY A 145 -7.55 21.33 -13.05
CA GLY A 145 -8.54 22.25 -12.49
C GLY A 145 -8.66 22.14 -10.96
N PRO A 146 -9.05 23.24 -10.28
CA PRO A 146 -9.33 23.32 -8.85
C PRO A 146 -10.13 22.16 -8.26
N ALA A 147 -11.20 21.76 -8.95
CA ALA A 147 -12.09 20.69 -8.51
C ALA A 147 -11.39 19.33 -8.47
N THR A 148 -10.50 19.05 -9.43
CA THR A 148 -9.74 17.80 -9.50
C THR A 148 -8.69 17.75 -8.39
N ILE A 149 -7.95 18.85 -8.17
CA ILE A 149 -7.00 18.98 -7.07
C ILE A 149 -7.69 18.74 -5.72
N LYS A 150 -8.86 19.35 -5.50
CA LYS A 150 -9.65 19.15 -4.27
C LYS A 150 -10.09 17.69 -4.10
N LYS A 151 -10.55 17.03 -5.17
CA LYS A 151 -10.92 15.60 -5.13
C LYS A 151 -9.74 14.70 -4.74
N ILE A 152 -8.54 14.98 -5.26
CA ILE A 152 -7.33 14.24 -4.91
C ILE A 152 -6.99 14.43 -3.43
N ALA A 153 -6.98 15.68 -2.96
CA ALA A 153 -6.75 16.01 -1.55
C ALA A 153 -7.75 15.30 -0.62
N THR A 154 -9.05 15.32 -0.96
CA THR A 154 -10.10 14.63 -0.20
C THR A 154 -9.90 13.12 -0.19
N ALA A 155 -9.54 12.50 -1.32
CA ALA A 155 -9.29 11.06 -1.38
C ALA A 155 -8.07 10.64 -0.52
N ILE A 156 -7.04 11.47 -0.48
CA ILE A 156 -5.86 11.28 0.37
C ILE A 156 -6.22 11.46 1.85
N ARG A 157 -6.99 12.49 2.21
CA ARG A 157 -7.48 12.72 3.59
C ARG A 157 -8.40 11.61 4.09
N GLY A 158 -9.34 11.14 3.27
CA GLY A 158 -10.19 10.01 3.66
C GLY A 158 -9.37 8.75 3.94
N LYS A 159 -8.28 8.51 3.19
CA LYS A 159 -7.34 7.42 3.47
C LYS A 159 -6.52 7.66 4.74
N LEU A 160 -6.13 8.91 5.04
CA LEU A 160 -5.49 9.28 6.31
C LEU A 160 -6.38 8.99 7.50
N GLU A 161 -7.64 9.41 7.45
CA GLU A 161 -8.60 9.24 8.54
C GLU A 161 -8.85 7.76 8.81
N ILE A 162 -9.06 6.95 7.76
CA ILE A 162 -9.19 5.50 7.89
C ILE A 162 -7.91 4.88 8.47
N ALA A 163 -6.74 5.33 8.02
CA ALA A 163 -5.47 4.84 8.53
C ALA A 163 -5.25 5.18 10.02
N VAL A 164 -5.60 6.40 10.45
CA VAL A 164 -5.54 6.82 11.85
C VAL A 164 -6.50 6.00 12.71
N LEU A 165 -7.75 5.83 12.25
CA LEU A 165 -8.75 5.02 12.95
C LEU A 165 -8.31 3.57 13.09
N ALA A 166 -7.80 2.96 12.01
CA ALA A 166 -7.32 1.58 12.04
C ALA A 166 -6.04 1.41 12.88
N ASN A 167 -5.16 2.40 12.94
CA ASN A 167 -3.99 2.39 13.84
C ASN A 167 -4.40 2.51 15.31
N HIS A 168 -5.47 3.26 15.60
CA HIS A 168 -6.05 3.32 16.95
C HIS A 168 -6.67 1.99 17.38
N TRP A 169 -7.27 1.24 16.45
CA TRP A 169 -7.91 -0.05 16.74
C TRP A 169 -6.90 -1.22 16.77
N GLY A 170 -5.82 -1.16 15.99
CA GLY A 170 -4.73 -2.14 15.99
C GLY A 170 -3.74 -2.02 17.14
N LYS A 171 -4.02 -1.20 18.16
CA LYS A 171 -3.24 -1.07 19.41
C LYS A 171 -3.87 -1.81 20.61
N ALA A 172 -4.82 -2.71 20.37
CA ALA A 172 -5.31 -3.63 21.39
C ALA A 172 -4.47 -4.90 21.42
#